data_AF-A0A8S3JLF2-F1
#
_entry.id   AF-A0A8S3JLF2-F1
#
_cell.length_a   1.000
_cell.length_b   1.000
_cell.length_c   1.000
_cell.angle_alpha   90.00
_cell.angle_beta   90.00
_cell.angle_gamma   90.00
#
_symmetry.space_group_name_H-M   'P 1'
#
loop_
_entity.id
_entity.type
_entity.pdbx_description
1 polymer ?
#
loop_
_entity_poly.entity_id
_entity_poly.type
_entity_poly.pdbx_seq_one_letter_code
_entity_poly.pdbx_strand_id
1 'polypeptide(L)'
;FLHNRAASQDLYDILSKYRDQIKLGGVIHSFDGTLDEALQFIQLGYFIGLNGCSMKTQVNLDVIKQLPLDKLLVETDAPWCGIKASHACYSHTKTHFTTETVKKEKWISGKMVKDRNEPCTIM
;
A
#
# COMPACT_ATOMS: atom_id res chain seq x y z
N PHE A 1 -11.60 4.86 -4.53
CA PHE A 1 -10.50 3.89 -4.65
C PHE A 1 -9.84 4.12 -5.98
N LEU A 2 -8.63 4.69 -5.99
CA LEU A 2 -7.98 5.19 -7.19
C LEU A 2 -6.60 4.52 -7.33
N HIS A 3 -6.23 4.22 -8.56
CA HIS A 3 -4.93 3.68 -8.90
C HIS A 3 -4.06 4.79 -9.52
N ASN A 4 -2.80 4.86 -9.11
CA ASN A 4 -1.80 5.76 -9.67
C ASN A 4 -0.45 5.05 -9.74
N ARG A 5 0.20 5.08 -10.91
CA ARG A 5 1.59 4.64 -11.06
C ARG A 5 2.24 5.43 -12.19
N ALA A 6 3.32 6.14 -11.86
CA ALA A 6 4.05 6.99 -12.81
C ALA A 6 3.16 7.98 -13.60
N ALA A 7 2.04 8.41 -13.00
CA ALA A 7 1.03 9.27 -13.63
C ALA A 7 0.46 10.30 -12.64
N SER A 8 1.22 10.65 -11.60
CA SER A 8 0.73 11.45 -10.47
C SER A 8 0.25 12.83 -10.90
N GLN A 9 0.96 13.50 -11.80
CA GLN A 9 0.58 14.83 -12.29
C GLN A 9 -0.74 14.78 -13.07
N ASP A 10 -0.86 13.86 -14.03
CA ASP A 10 -2.08 13.71 -14.84
C ASP A 10 -3.29 13.39 -13.96
N LEU A 11 -3.11 12.49 -12.99
CA LEU A 11 -4.19 12.17 -12.04
C LEU A 11 -4.53 13.38 -11.17
N TYR A 12 -3.53 14.08 -10.62
CA TYR A 12 -3.74 15.27 -9.81
C TYR A 12 -4.54 16.34 -10.57
N ASP A 13 -4.20 16.61 -11.83
CA ASP A 13 -4.86 17.62 -12.65
C ASP A 13 -6.34 17.27 -12.87
N ILE A 14 -6.66 15.99 -13.12
CA ILE A 14 -8.04 15.52 -13.27
C ILE A 14 -8.79 15.65 -11.93
N LEU A 15 -8.22 15.16 -10.82
CA LEU A 15 -8.88 15.18 -9.52
C LEU A 15 -9.09 16.61 -9.01
N SER A 16 -8.13 17.51 -9.25
CA SER A 16 -8.22 18.92 -8.93
C SER A 16 -9.35 19.60 -9.71
N LYS A 17 -9.44 19.33 -11.03
CA LYS A 17 -10.51 19.87 -11.89
C LYS A 17 -11.91 19.46 -11.43
N TYR A 18 -12.08 18.24 -10.92
CA TYR A 18 -13.38 17.71 -10.51
C TYR A 18 -13.60 17.70 -8.98
N ARG A 19 -12.73 18.39 -8.21
CA ARG A 19 -12.72 18.35 -6.75
C ARG A 19 -14.09 18.62 -6.12
N ASP A 20 -14.80 19.65 -6.59
CA ASP A 20 -16.09 20.05 -6.03
C ASP A 20 -17.22 19.03 -6.28
N GLN A 21 -17.04 18.14 -7.26
CA GLN A 21 -17.97 17.06 -7.59
C GLN A 21 -17.68 15.80 -6.77
N ILE A 22 -16.46 15.64 -6.24
CA ILE A 22 -15.98 14.47 -5.49
C ILE A 22 -15.81 14.84 -4.01
N LYS A 23 -16.91 15.21 -3.36
CA LYS A 23 -16.90 15.79 -2.00
C LYS A 23 -16.40 14.84 -0.90
N LEU A 24 -16.52 13.52 -1.11
CA LEU A 24 -16.10 12.50 -0.15
C LEU A 24 -14.61 12.14 -0.28
N GLY A 25 -13.91 12.63 -1.31
CA GLY A 25 -12.55 12.23 -1.61
C GLY A 25 -12.45 10.74 -1.95
N GLY A 26 -11.40 10.09 -1.48
CA GLY A 26 -11.14 8.68 -1.73
C GLY A 26 -9.77 8.26 -1.20
N VAL A 27 -9.20 7.21 -1.77
CA VAL A 27 -7.86 6.71 -1.44
C VAL A 27 -7.06 6.51 -2.72
N ILE A 28 -5.79 6.93 -2.72
CA ILE A 28 -4.78 6.51 -3.68
C ILE A 28 -4.21 5.20 -3.17
N HIS A 29 -4.64 4.09 -3.75
CA HIS A 29 -4.29 2.75 -3.29
C HIS A 29 -2.86 2.37 -3.71
N SER A 30 -2.23 1.51 -2.93
CA SER A 30 -0.90 0.93 -3.19
C SER A 30 0.15 2.00 -3.53
N PHE A 31 0.21 3.06 -2.73
CA PHE A 31 1.05 4.22 -2.99
C PHE A 31 2.55 3.86 -2.93
N ASP A 32 3.31 4.22 -3.96
CA ASP A 32 4.76 4.04 -4.05
C ASP A 32 5.50 5.30 -4.54
N GLY A 33 4.82 6.44 -4.52
CA GLY A 33 5.32 7.74 -4.99
C GLY A 33 6.15 8.52 -3.98
N THR A 34 6.38 9.79 -4.28
CA THR A 34 7.16 10.73 -3.47
C THR A 34 6.33 11.38 -2.36
N LEU A 35 7.00 12.03 -1.40
CA LEU A 35 6.31 12.80 -0.36
C LEU A 35 5.45 13.91 -0.95
N ASP A 36 5.96 14.65 -1.94
CA ASP A 36 5.23 15.77 -2.56
C ASP A 36 3.94 15.30 -3.23
N GLU A 37 3.99 14.17 -3.96
CA GLU A 37 2.82 13.56 -4.59
C GLU A 37 1.78 13.16 -3.55
N ALA A 38 2.19 12.52 -2.44
CA ALA A 38 1.28 12.13 -1.37
C ALA A 38 0.60 13.35 -0.74
N LEU A 39 1.36 14.41 -0.44
CA LEU A 39 0.83 15.63 0.17
C LEU A 39 -0.14 16.38 -0.75
N GLN A 40 0.11 16.39 -2.06
CA GLN A 40 -0.81 16.94 -3.06
C GLN A 40 -2.17 16.21 -3.02
N PHE A 41 -2.17 14.88 -3.00
CA PHE A 41 -3.41 14.09 -2.90
C PHE A 41 -4.11 14.31 -1.55
N ILE A 42 -3.36 14.39 -0.45
CA ILE A 42 -3.92 14.69 0.88
C ILE A 42 -4.60 16.07 0.91
N GLN A 43 -3.98 17.09 0.30
CA GLN A 43 -4.56 18.43 0.22
C GLN A 43 -5.87 18.47 -0.58
N LEU A 44 -6.00 17.61 -1.59
CA LEU A 44 -7.23 17.42 -2.34
C LEU A 44 -8.31 16.63 -1.57
N GLY A 45 -7.96 16.04 -0.42
CA GLY A 45 -8.88 15.30 0.45
C GLY A 45 -8.81 13.78 0.31
N TYR A 46 -7.75 13.24 -0.29
CA TYR A 46 -7.56 11.80 -0.46
C TYR A 46 -6.69 11.20 0.65
N PHE A 47 -6.95 9.93 0.96
CA PHE A 47 -6.12 9.08 1.81
C PHE A 47 -5.04 8.38 1.00
N ILE A 48 -4.01 7.89 1.68
CA ILE A 48 -2.89 7.13 1.10
C ILE A 48 -2.97 5.67 1.56
N GLY A 49 -3.14 4.75 0.62
CA GLY A 49 -3.15 3.31 0.87
C GLY A 49 -1.75 2.73 0.86
N LEU A 50 -1.39 2.02 1.93
CA LEU A 50 -0.06 1.45 2.14
C LEU A 50 -0.11 -0.07 2.22
N ASN A 51 0.81 -0.72 1.51
CA ASN A 51 1.00 -2.17 1.54
C ASN A 51 2.51 -2.52 1.56
N GLY A 52 2.86 -3.81 1.43
CA GLY A 52 4.26 -4.24 1.44
C GLY A 52 5.10 -3.72 0.25
N CYS A 53 4.48 -3.34 -0.88
CA CYS A 53 5.16 -2.64 -1.97
C CYS A 53 5.48 -1.19 -1.61
N SER A 54 4.58 -0.52 -0.88
CA SER A 54 4.78 0.83 -0.34
C SER A 54 5.93 0.91 0.68
N MET A 55 6.47 -0.23 1.14
CA MET A 55 7.48 -0.28 2.21
C MET A 55 8.74 -1.06 1.80
N LYS A 56 8.97 -1.20 0.49
CA LYS A 56 10.02 -2.04 -0.05
C LYS A 56 11.43 -1.46 0.20
N THR A 57 11.61 -0.16 0.05
CA THR A 57 12.92 0.52 0.14
C THR A 57 12.99 1.51 1.29
N GLN A 58 14.21 1.90 1.69
CA GLN A 58 14.40 2.92 2.73
C GLN A 58 13.74 4.25 2.34
N VAL A 59 13.85 4.64 1.06
CA VAL A 59 13.19 5.84 0.53
C VAL A 59 11.68 5.79 0.75
N ASN A 60 11.04 4.63 0.52
CA ASN A 60 9.60 4.51 0.76
C ASN A 60 9.25 4.67 2.25
N LEU A 61 10.08 4.10 3.15
CA LEU A 61 9.87 4.27 4.60
C LEU A 61 10.04 5.72 5.05
N ASP A 62 10.99 6.44 4.47
CA ASP A 62 11.24 7.84 4.80
C ASP A 62 10.11 8.75 4.33
N VAL A 63 9.44 8.42 3.21
CA VAL A 63 8.19 9.07 2.79
C VAL A 63 7.06 8.77 3.80
N ILE A 64 6.81 7.50 4.09
CA ILE A 64 5.68 7.09 4.96
C ILE A 64 5.75 7.73 6.35
N LYS A 65 6.95 7.82 6.94
CA LYS A 65 7.17 8.43 8.26
C LYS A 65 6.75 9.90 8.36
N GLN A 66 6.69 10.60 7.22
CA GLN A 66 6.34 12.02 7.16
C GLN A 66 4.85 12.26 6.89
N LEU A 67 4.09 11.20 6.57
CA LEU A 67 2.67 11.32 6.27
C LEU A 67 1.82 11.43 7.56
N PRO A 68 0.76 12.26 7.57
CA PRO A 68 -0.17 12.33 8.69
C PRO A 68 -0.86 10.98 8.93
N LEU A 69 -0.82 10.48 10.17
CA LEU A 69 -1.34 9.16 10.52
C LEU A 69 -2.85 9.02 10.23
N ASP A 70 -3.61 10.09 10.40
CA ASP A 70 -5.05 10.17 10.11
C ASP A 70 -5.40 10.14 8.61
N LYS A 71 -4.39 10.13 7.74
CA LYS A 71 -4.53 10.05 6.28
C LYS A 71 -4.04 8.72 5.69
N LEU A 72 -3.61 7.80 6.51
CA LEU A 72 -3.11 6.49 6.08
C LEU A 72 -4.19 5.42 6.18
N LEU A 73 -4.23 4.55 5.17
CA LEU A 73 -4.99 3.31 5.18
C LEU A 73 -4.02 2.13 4.93
N VAL A 74 -4.31 0.98 5.52
CA VAL A 74 -3.52 -0.25 5.33
C VAL A 74 -4.23 -1.22 4.41
N GLU A 75 -3.46 -1.88 3.54
CA GLU A 75 -3.93 -2.92 2.64
C GLU A 75 -2.82 -3.95 2.39
N THR A 76 -3.16 -5.15 1.91
CA THR A 76 -2.14 -6.17 1.56
C THR A 76 -1.84 -6.20 0.06
N ASP A 77 -2.79 -5.75 -0.77
CA ASP A 77 -2.80 -5.94 -2.23
C ASP A 77 -2.58 -7.42 -2.63
N ALA A 78 -3.04 -8.35 -1.79
CA ALA A 78 -2.96 -9.78 -2.06
C ALA A 78 -3.61 -10.11 -3.42
N PRO A 79 -2.98 -10.96 -4.26
CA PRO A 79 -1.89 -11.88 -3.93
C PRO A 79 -0.47 -11.30 -4.01
N TRP A 80 -0.34 -9.99 -4.24
CA TRP A 80 0.91 -9.27 -4.43
C TRP A 80 1.43 -8.63 -3.14
N CYS A 81 2.55 -7.93 -3.24
CA CYS A 81 3.09 -7.09 -2.17
C CYS A 81 3.38 -7.79 -0.84
N GLY A 82 3.64 -9.11 -0.86
CA GLY A 82 4.16 -9.82 0.31
C GLY A 82 5.52 -9.26 0.74
N ILE A 83 5.68 -9.02 2.04
CA ILE A 83 6.96 -8.56 2.60
C ILE A 83 7.98 -9.68 2.54
N LYS A 84 9.18 -9.35 2.07
CA LYS A 84 10.32 -10.28 1.97
C LYS A 84 11.44 -9.84 2.89
N ALA A 85 12.32 -10.78 3.23
CA ALA A 85 13.52 -10.51 4.05
C ALA A 85 14.44 -9.42 3.48
N SER A 86 14.38 -9.17 2.17
CA SER A 86 15.14 -8.12 1.50
C SER A 86 14.49 -6.73 1.52
N HIS A 87 13.25 -6.59 2.01
CA HIS A 87 12.57 -5.30 2.08
C HIS A 87 13.01 -4.53 3.31
N ALA A 88 13.10 -3.20 3.20
CA ALA A 88 13.51 -2.33 4.31
C ALA A 88 12.58 -2.44 5.54
N CYS A 89 11.28 -2.71 5.34
CA CYS A 89 10.33 -2.91 6.44
C CYS A 89 10.40 -4.25 7.15
N TYR A 90 11.21 -5.22 6.67
CA TYR A 90 11.16 -6.58 7.20
C TYR A 90 11.43 -6.64 8.72
N SER A 91 12.38 -5.83 9.22
CA SER A 91 12.68 -5.73 10.65
C SER A 91 11.59 -5.05 11.49
N HIS A 92 10.68 -4.32 10.85
CA HIS A 92 9.64 -3.52 11.50
C HIS A 92 8.26 -4.18 11.47
N THR A 93 8.10 -5.25 10.71
CA THR A 93 6.81 -5.87 10.43
C THR A 93 6.71 -7.22 11.12
N LYS A 94 5.57 -7.48 11.76
CA LYS A 94 5.30 -8.76 12.44
C LYS A 94 3.92 -9.24 12.06
N THR A 95 3.86 -10.35 11.34
CA THR A 95 2.59 -11.01 11.03
C THR A 95 2.20 -11.93 12.18
N HIS A 96 1.02 -11.73 12.75
CA HIS A 96 0.53 -12.58 13.86
C HIS A 96 -0.23 -13.82 13.38
N PHE A 97 -0.78 -13.78 12.17
CA PHE A 97 -1.51 -14.90 11.57
C PHE A 97 -0.57 -15.78 10.76
N THR A 98 0.39 -16.44 11.42
CA THR A 98 1.30 -17.36 10.75
C THR A 98 0.67 -18.75 10.63
N THR A 99 0.04 -19.04 9.50
CA THR A 99 -0.20 -20.43 9.09
C THR A 99 1.03 -20.95 8.36
N GLU A 100 1.32 -22.25 8.48
CA GLU A 100 2.41 -22.88 7.73
C GLU A 100 2.28 -22.61 6.22
N THR A 101 3.42 -22.34 5.57
CA THR A 101 3.46 -22.04 4.12
C THR A 101 3.92 -23.26 3.34
N VAL A 102 3.15 -23.67 2.33
CA VAL A 102 3.43 -24.83 1.45
C VAL A 102 3.74 -24.41 0.02
N LYS A 103 4.40 -25.29 -0.75
CA LYS A 103 4.55 -25.09 -2.21
C LYS A 103 3.18 -25.20 -2.90
N LYS A 104 2.99 -24.52 -4.02
CA LYS A 104 1.71 -24.50 -4.76
C LYS A 104 1.22 -25.89 -5.17
N GLU A 105 2.13 -26.82 -5.48
CA GLU A 105 1.81 -28.20 -5.87
C GLU A 105 1.37 -29.06 -4.68
N LYS A 106 1.58 -28.59 -3.45
CA LYS A 106 1.23 -29.27 -2.19
C LYS A 106 0.20 -28.46 -1.41
N TRP A 107 -0.75 -27.83 -2.08
CA TRP A 107 -1.77 -27.02 -1.43
C TRP A 107 -2.53 -27.84 -0.38
N ILE A 108 -2.72 -27.26 0.80
CA ILE A 108 -3.47 -27.83 1.92
C ILE A 108 -4.41 -26.75 2.43
N SER A 109 -5.68 -27.11 2.65
CA SER A 109 -6.66 -26.20 3.23
C SER A 109 -6.17 -25.65 4.57
N GLY A 110 -6.31 -24.34 4.79
CA GLY A 110 -5.86 -23.65 6.00
C GLY A 110 -4.36 -23.33 6.07
N LYS A 111 -3.59 -23.65 5.02
CA LYS A 111 -2.17 -23.27 4.89
C LYS A 111 -1.98 -22.23 3.78
N MET A 112 -0.99 -21.37 3.96
CA MET A 112 -0.60 -20.37 2.96
C MET A 112 0.18 -21.01 1.82
N VAL A 113 0.18 -20.37 0.65
CA VAL A 113 1.01 -20.78 -0.49
C VAL A 113 2.25 -19.90 -0.59
N LYS A 114 3.43 -20.52 -0.74
CA LYS A 114 4.70 -19.81 -0.88
C LYS A 114 4.64 -18.78 -2.00
N ASP A 115 5.10 -17.57 -1.70
CA ASP A 115 5.14 -16.42 -2.60
C ASP A 115 3.76 -15.88 -3.06
N ARG A 116 2.66 -16.36 -2.46
CA ARG A 116 1.31 -15.79 -2.62
C ARG A 116 0.94 -15.03 -1.36
N ASN A 117 0.89 -13.70 -1.44
CA ASN A 117 0.45 -12.90 -0.31
C ASN A 117 -1.04 -13.14 -0.02
N GLU A 118 -1.49 -12.88 1.21
CA GLU A 118 -2.87 -13.13 1.61
C GLU A 118 -3.42 -12.01 2.50
N PRO A 119 -4.74 -11.79 2.58
CA PRO A 119 -5.30 -10.77 3.45
C PRO A 119 -4.94 -10.92 4.94
N CYS A 120 -4.68 -12.15 5.40
CA CYS A 120 -4.27 -12.42 6.78
C CYS A 120 -2.88 -11.88 7.13
N THR A 121 -2.10 -11.42 6.14
CA THR A 121 -0.80 -10.79 6.36
C THR A 121 -0.89 -9.28 6.50
N ILE A 122 -2.08 -8.74 6.82
CA ILE A 122 -2.22 -7.33 7.17
C ILE A 122 -1.27 -7.02 8.33
N MET A 123 -0.51 -5.94 8.18
CA MET A 123 0.63 -5.57 9.04
C MET A 123 0.19 -4.69 10.19
#